data_AF-A0A151RCQ5-F1
#
_entry.id   AF-A0A151RCQ5-F1
#
_cell.length_a   1.000
_cell.length_b   1.000
_cell.length_c   1.000
_cell.angle_alpha   90.00
_cell.angle_beta   90.00
_cell.angle_gamma   90.00
#
_symmetry.space_group_name_H-M   'P 1'
#
loop_
_entity.id
_entity.type
_entity.pdbx_description
1 polymer ?
#
loop_
_entity_poly.entity_id
_entity_poly.type
_entity_poly.pdbx_seq_one_letter_code
_entity_poly.pdbx_strand_id
1 'polypeptide(L)'
;MDILGPFPLAKGQLKFLLVAIDYFTKRIEACPLAKITTKNVQRFTWRNIIYRFGISHTLVTDNGRQFIAQGFEDFLRELGIKHLPTSMEHPQTNGQAKAANKVILRELKKRIGNAKGQWPDELPSILCAYHCTPQSTTQEPPYRLTYGADAMIPVEVGETSHRRQVFNSKQNTQELAADLDLVDELRDEAQIHEEACKLRASRRYNTRVRPRSFRVGDLVWRLLGEARKDTSDGKLAPTWGGPFRVTEDLENGAYRLEELSGKPIPRTWNATHLKFYFS
;
A
#
# COMPACT_ATOMS: atom_id res chain seq x y z
N MET A 1 -1.41 5.38 -1.77
CA MET A 1 -0.04 5.91 -1.96
C MET A 1 0.72 5.76 -0.67
N ASP A 2 2.02 5.53 -0.78
CA ASP A 2 2.93 5.42 0.36
C ASP A 2 4.34 5.88 -0.07
N ILE A 3 5.22 6.12 0.90
CA ILE A 3 6.62 6.45 0.65
C ILE A 3 7.52 5.35 1.21
N LEU A 4 8.50 4.95 0.40
CA LEU A 4 9.47 3.93 0.76
C LEU A 4 10.88 4.53 0.82
N GLY A 5 11.59 4.27 1.91
CA GLY A 5 12.99 4.69 2.11
C GLY A 5 13.31 4.98 3.58
N PRO A 6 14.49 5.56 3.86
CA PRO A 6 15.50 5.95 2.89
C PRO A 6 16.25 4.74 2.27
N PHE A 7 16.59 4.87 0.99
CA PHE A 7 17.51 4.00 0.25
C PHE A 7 18.94 4.54 0.31
N PRO A 8 19.96 3.73 -0.03
CA PRO A 8 21.30 4.23 -0.34
C PRO A 8 21.24 5.39 -1.35
N LEU A 9 22.07 6.40 -1.13
CA LEU A 9 22.10 7.57 -2.00
C LEU A 9 22.46 7.18 -3.43
N ALA A 10 21.59 7.56 -4.36
CA ALA A 10 21.81 7.40 -5.78
C ALA A 10 22.12 8.76 -6.45
N LYS A 11 22.44 8.73 -7.75
CA LYS A 11 22.66 9.93 -8.56
C LYS A 11 21.49 10.91 -8.41
N GLY A 12 21.79 12.20 -8.25
CA GLY A 12 20.77 13.23 -8.01
C GLY A 12 20.23 13.28 -6.58
N GLN A 13 20.96 12.72 -5.60
CA GLN A 13 20.58 12.64 -4.18
C GLN A 13 19.26 11.88 -3.93
N LEU A 14 18.86 11.03 -4.88
CA LEU A 14 17.66 10.21 -4.78
C LEU A 14 17.84 9.20 -3.65
N LYS A 15 16.85 9.17 -2.73
CA LYS A 15 16.86 8.27 -1.57
C LYS A 15 15.48 7.82 -1.12
N PHE A 16 14.41 8.25 -1.78
CA PHE A 16 13.05 7.82 -1.47
C PHE A 16 12.34 7.38 -2.74
N LEU A 17 11.32 6.55 -2.59
CA LEU A 17 10.34 6.22 -3.62
C LEU A 17 8.97 6.70 -3.16
N LEU A 18 8.27 7.44 -4.01
CA LEU A 18 6.82 7.66 -3.85
C LEU A 18 6.11 6.62 -4.69
N VAL A 19 5.21 5.85 -4.08
CA VAL A 19 4.57 4.68 -4.68
C VAL A 19 3.04 4.83 -4.62
N ALA A 20 2.39 4.63 -5.75
CA ALA A 20 0.95 4.43 -5.86
C ALA A 20 0.70 3.03 -6.40
N ILE A 21 -0.43 2.45 -6.00
CA ILE A 21 -0.94 1.22 -6.59
C ILE A 21 -2.41 1.45 -6.89
N ASP A 22 -2.84 1.10 -8.09
CA ASP A 22 -4.25 1.04 -8.42
C ASP A 22 -4.91 -0.13 -7.68
N TYR A 23 -6.04 0.16 -7.04
CA TYR A 23 -6.62 -0.76 -6.07
C TYR A 23 -7.23 -2.00 -6.71
N PHE A 24 -7.60 -1.94 -7.99
CA PHE A 24 -8.22 -3.02 -8.74
C PHE A 24 -7.18 -3.77 -9.58
N THR A 25 -6.60 -3.10 -10.58
CA THR A 25 -5.64 -3.69 -11.53
C THR A 25 -4.32 -4.11 -10.88
N LYS A 26 -4.07 -3.67 -9.65
CA LYS A 26 -2.79 -3.82 -8.91
C LYS A 26 -1.63 -3.11 -9.59
N ARG A 27 -1.89 -2.25 -10.57
CA ARG A 27 -0.83 -1.54 -11.29
C ARG A 27 -0.06 -0.60 -10.37
N ILE A 28 1.25 -0.79 -10.28
CA ILE A 28 2.14 0.04 -9.45
C ILE A 28 2.73 1.18 -10.29
N GLU A 29 2.63 2.40 -9.77
CA GLU A 29 3.37 3.56 -10.24
C GLU A 29 4.35 4.01 -9.15
N ALA A 30 5.62 4.20 -9.50
CA ALA A 30 6.62 4.64 -8.53
C ALA A 30 7.57 5.66 -9.15
N CYS A 31 7.98 6.66 -8.38
CA CYS A 31 8.99 7.61 -8.80
C CYS A 31 10.06 7.82 -7.70
N PRO A 32 11.34 7.95 -8.09
CA PRO A 32 12.40 8.28 -7.15
C PRO A 32 12.37 9.76 -6.76
N LEU A 33 12.64 10.04 -5.49
CA LEU A 33 12.67 11.38 -4.91
C LEU A 33 13.94 11.59 -4.09
N ALA A 34 14.51 12.79 -4.19
CA ALA A 34 15.59 13.25 -3.31
C ALA A 34 15.03 13.79 -1.98
N LYS A 35 13.88 14.45 -2.03
CA LYS A 35 13.20 15.07 -0.89
C LYS A 35 11.70 14.74 -0.91
N ILE A 36 11.14 14.47 0.25
CA ILE A 36 9.70 14.27 0.45
C ILE A 36 9.08 15.65 0.69
N THR A 37 8.34 16.14 -0.30
CA THR A 37 7.65 17.44 -0.22
C THR A 37 6.27 17.33 -0.83
N THR A 38 5.33 18.14 -0.36
CA THR A 38 3.96 18.23 -0.92
C THR A 38 3.98 18.51 -2.42
N LYS A 39 4.85 19.43 -2.87
CA LYS A 39 5.02 19.76 -4.30
C LYS A 39 5.46 18.54 -5.13
N ASN A 40 6.34 17.68 -4.59
CA ASN A 40 6.75 16.46 -5.28
C ASN A 40 5.61 15.44 -5.36
N VAL A 41 4.78 15.34 -4.31
CA VAL A 41 3.59 14.48 -4.30
C VAL A 41 2.54 14.95 -5.31
N GLN A 42 2.24 16.24 -5.36
CA GLN A 42 1.35 16.83 -6.38
C GLN A 42 1.87 16.54 -7.79
N ARG A 43 3.17 16.79 -8.05
CA ARG A 43 3.80 16.54 -9.35
C ARG A 43 3.71 15.07 -9.76
N PHE A 44 3.92 14.14 -8.82
CA PHE A 44 3.76 12.72 -9.09
C PHE A 44 2.30 12.35 -9.38
N THR A 45 1.36 12.82 -8.57
CA THR A 45 -0.08 12.57 -8.78
C THR A 45 -0.53 13.06 -10.15
N TRP A 46 -0.07 14.26 -10.54
CA TRP A 46 -0.38 14.84 -11.84
C TRP A 46 0.24 14.05 -13.00
N ARG A 47 1.56 13.80 -12.97
CA ARG A 47 2.29 13.24 -14.11
C ARG A 47 2.19 11.72 -14.23
N ASN A 48 2.23 11.00 -13.12
CA ASN A 48 2.31 9.55 -13.11
C ASN A 48 0.94 8.89 -12.99
N ILE A 49 -0.09 9.62 -12.56
CA ILE A 49 -1.44 9.09 -12.41
C ILE A 49 -2.39 9.79 -13.37
N ILE A 50 -2.61 11.10 -13.18
CA ILE A 50 -3.66 11.81 -13.93
C ILE A 50 -3.40 11.83 -15.43
N TYR A 51 -2.18 12.17 -15.86
CA TYR A 51 -1.83 12.16 -17.29
C TYR A 51 -1.86 10.77 -17.93
N ARG A 52 -1.83 9.70 -17.14
CA ARG A 52 -1.75 8.32 -17.65
C ARG A 52 -3.08 7.58 -17.61
N PHE A 53 -3.88 7.83 -16.58
CA PHE A 53 -5.10 7.06 -16.30
C PHE A 53 -6.32 7.96 -16.07
N GLY A 54 -6.16 9.28 -16.09
CA GLY A 54 -7.21 10.23 -15.76
C GLY A 54 -7.37 10.46 -14.25
N ILE A 55 -8.45 11.17 -13.90
CA ILE A 55 -8.72 11.60 -12.53
C ILE A 55 -9.38 10.45 -11.77
N SER A 56 -8.73 9.98 -10.70
CA SER A 56 -9.28 8.95 -9.82
C SER A 56 -10.40 9.49 -8.95
N HIS A 57 -11.45 8.71 -8.72
CA HIS A 57 -12.51 9.09 -7.75
C HIS A 57 -11.97 9.22 -6.31
N THR A 58 -11.05 8.35 -5.88
CA THR A 58 -10.56 8.33 -4.50
C THR A 58 -9.07 8.03 -4.43
N LEU A 59 -8.39 8.73 -3.53
CA LEU A 59 -6.98 8.51 -3.22
C LEU A 59 -6.81 8.15 -1.74
N VAL A 60 -6.26 6.97 -1.47
CA VAL A 60 -5.94 6.52 -0.10
C VAL A 60 -4.44 6.74 0.15
N THR A 61 -4.07 7.38 1.25
CA THR A 61 -2.67 7.69 1.61
C THR A 61 -2.40 7.37 3.08
N ASP A 62 -1.12 7.29 3.50
CA ASP A 62 -0.83 7.27 4.93
C ASP A 62 -0.91 8.68 5.55
N ASN A 63 -0.84 8.77 6.89
CA ASN A 63 -0.84 10.04 7.62
C ASN A 63 0.49 10.81 7.53
N GLY A 64 1.29 10.58 6.48
CA GLY A 64 2.51 11.33 6.24
C GLY A 64 2.23 12.82 6.06
N ARG A 65 3.06 13.70 6.66
CA ARG A 65 2.87 15.16 6.65
C ARG A 65 2.66 15.74 5.26
N GLN A 66 3.32 15.17 4.26
CA GLN A 66 3.20 15.56 2.86
C GLN A 66 1.82 15.28 2.24
N PHE A 67 1.09 14.28 2.73
CA PHE A 67 -0.23 13.89 2.24
C PHE A 67 -1.36 14.61 2.97
N ILE A 68 -1.17 14.99 4.23
CA ILE A 68 -2.16 15.78 5.00
C ILE A 68 -1.90 17.29 4.94
N ALA A 69 -0.94 17.73 4.12
CA ALA A 69 -0.65 19.14 3.95
C ALA A 69 -1.79 19.83 3.20
N GLN A 70 -2.18 21.03 3.66
CA GLN A 70 -3.28 21.80 3.08
C GLN A 70 -3.14 21.96 1.56
N GLY A 71 -1.93 22.22 1.06
CA GLY A 71 -1.72 22.35 -0.39
C GLY A 71 -2.01 21.08 -1.18
N PHE A 72 -1.81 19.88 -0.62
CA PHE A 72 -2.21 18.64 -1.31
C PHE A 72 -3.71 18.42 -1.24
N GLU A 73 -4.33 18.69 -0.09
CA GLU A 73 -5.79 18.63 0.06
C GLU A 73 -6.52 19.57 -0.89
N ASP A 74 -6.05 20.82 -1.02
CA ASP A 74 -6.61 21.80 -1.95
C ASP A 74 -6.48 21.34 -3.40
N PHE A 75 -5.30 20.83 -3.77
CA PHE A 75 -5.05 20.27 -5.09
C PHE A 75 -5.98 19.08 -5.41
N LEU A 76 -6.21 18.17 -4.46
CA LEU A 76 -7.15 17.06 -4.67
C LEU A 76 -8.60 17.55 -4.77
N ARG A 77 -8.97 18.55 -3.94
CA ARG A 77 -10.31 19.14 -3.94
C ARG A 77 -10.63 19.86 -5.25
N GLU A 78 -9.69 20.60 -5.82
CA GLU A 78 -9.83 21.27 -7.12
C GLU A 78 -10.12 20.27 -8.25
N LEU A 79 -9.64 19.03 -8.11
CA LEU A 79 -9.82 17.95 -9.07
C LEU A 79 -11.02 17.05 -8.74
N GLY A 80 -11.75 17.32 -7.67
CA GLY A 80 -12.85 16.48 -7.20
C GLY A 80 -12.41 15.10 -6.69
N ILE A 81 -11.14 14.92 -6.33
CA ILE A 81 -10.60 13.65 -5.84
C ILE A 81 -10.90 13.52 -4.34
N LYS A 82 -11.62 12.48 -3.94
CA LYS A 82 -11.85 12.17 -2.52
C LYS A 82 -10.57 11.67 -1.86
N HIS A 83 -10.03 12.42 -0.91
CA HIS A 83 -8.86 11.99 -0.15
C HIS A 83 -9.25 11.19 1.10
N LEU A 84 -8.61 10.04 1.31
CA LEU A 84 -8.80 9.16 2.48
C LEU A 84 -7.45 8.88 3.16
N PRO A 85 -7.02 9.72 4.11
CA PRO A 85 -5.81 9.48 4.88
C PRO A 85 -6.04 8.35 5.90
N THR A 86 -5.13 7.38 5.96
CA THR A 86 -5.27 6.25 6.89
C THR A 86 -4.84 6.61 8.29
N SER A 87 -5.71 6.38 9.28
CA SER A 87 -5.40 6.55 10.70
C SER A 87 -4.12 5.81 11.10
N MET A 88 -3.36 6.40 12.04
CA MET A 88 -2.18 5.76 12.63
C MET A 88 -2.52 4.42 13.32
N GLU A 89 -3.78 4.24 13.74
CA GLU A 89 -4.26 3.06 14.45
C GLU A 89 -4.72 1.94 13.50
N HIS A 90 -4.96 2.25 12.22
CA HIS A 90 -5.37 1.27 11.19
C HIS A 90 -4.43 1.31 9.97
N PRO A 91 -3.15 0.96 10.15
CA PRO A 91 -2.17 0.91 9.07
C PRO A 91 -2.51 -0.08 7.96
N GLN A 92 -3.49 -0.98 8.16
CA GLN A 92 -3.99 -1.96 7.18
C GLN A 92 -4.75 -1.31 6.03
N THR A 93 -5.36 -0.13 6.22
CA THR A 93 -6.15 0.55 5.20
C THR A 93 -5.29 0.99 4.00
N ASN A 94 -3.98 1.24 4.21
CA ASN A 94 -2.99 1.48 3.15
C ASN A 94 -2.20 0.20 2.80
N GLY A 95 -2.80 -0.97 3.06
CA GLY A 95 -2.13 -2.27 2.98
C GLY A 95 -1.63 -2.61 1.59
N GLN A 96 -2.36 -2.23 0.53
CA GLN A 96 -1.93 -2.47 -0.84
C GLN A 96 -0.68 -1.67 -1.21
N ALA A 97 -0.58 -0.40 -0.84
CA ALA A 97 0.61 0.40 -1.10
C ALA A 97 1.83 -0.15 -0.32
N LYS A 98 1.61 -0.62 0.92
CA LYS A 98 2.65 -1.32 1.68
C LYS A 98 3.06 -2.66 1.07
N ALA A 99 2.13 -3.38 0.45
CA ALA A 99 2.43 -4.60 -0.29
C ALA A 99 3.26 -4.29 -1.55
N ALA A 100 2.90 -3.24 -2.30
CA ALA A 100 3.68 -2.73 -3.44
C ALA A 100 5.11 -2.39 -3.02
N ASN A 101 5.28 -1.68 -1.90
CA ASN A 101 6.58 -1.36 -1.33
C ASN A 101 7.43 -2.61 -1.05
N LYS A 102 6.82 -3.67 -0.51
CA LYS A 102 7.51 -4.96 -0.27
C LYS A 102 7.93 -5.64 -1.57
N VAL A 103 7.08 -5.59 -2.61
CA VAL A 103 7.40 -6.14 -3.93
C VAL A 103 8.60 -5.40 -4.53
N ILE A 104 8.54 -4.07 -4.61
CA ILE A 104 9.63 -3.25 -5.16
C ILE A 104 10.93 -3.52 -4.40
N LEU A 105 10.89 -3.49 -3.06
CA LEU A 105 12.09 -3.72 -2.25
C LEU A 105 12.70 -5.12 -2.47
N ARG A 106 11.86 -6.15 -2.61
CA ARG A 106 12.32 -7.52 -2.86
C ARG A 106 12.99 -7.62 -4.24
N GLU A 107 12.40 -7.06 -5.27
CA GLU A 107 12.96 -7.15 -6.63
C GLU A 107 14.22 -6.28 -6.78
N LEU A 108 14.27 -5.09 -6.17
CA LEU A 108 15.50 -4.28 -6.10
C LEU A 108 16.64 -5.05 -5.44
N LYS A 109 16.39 -5.73 -4.32
CA LYS A 109 17.39 -6.55 -3.62
C LYS A 109 17.98 -7.66 -4.49
N LYS A 110 17.16 -8.27 -5.36
CA LYS A 110 17.61 -9.34 -6.27
C LYS A 110 18.47 -8.81 -7.41
N ARG A 111 18.12 -7.64 -7.97
CA ARG A 111 18.77 -7.11 -9.18
C ARG A 111 20.07 -6.35 -8.92
N ILE A 112 20.12 -5.60 -7.83
CA ILE A 112 21.18 -4.59 -7.66
C ILE A 112 22.49 -5.17 -7.11
N GLY A 113 22.44 -6.31 -6.41
CA GLY A 113 23.62 -6.91 -5.79
C GLY A 113 24.44 -5.88 -4.99
N ASN A 114 25.69 -5.65 -5.39
CA ASN A 114 26.60 -4.68 -4.76
C ASN A 114 26.44 -3.24 -5.27
N ALA A 115 25.76 -3.00 -6.39
CA ALA A 115 25.65 -1.70 -7.06
C ALA A 115 24.55 -0.80 -6.45
N LYS A 116 24.51 -0.69 -5.12
CA LYS A 116 23.40 -0.12 -4.34
C LYS A 116 22.96 1.30 -4.75
N GLY A 117 23.82 2.09 -5.39
CA GLY A 117 23.50 3.43 -5.88
C GLY A 117 22.76 3.50 -7.23
N GLN A 118 22.59 2.38 -7.93
CA GLN A 118 21.93 2.30 -9.25
C GLN A 118 20.44 1.93 -9.15
N TRP A 119 19.89 1.87 -7.95
CA TRP A 119 18.50 1.48 -7.74
C TRP A 119 17.46 2.27 -8.54
N PRO A 120 17.62 3.58 -8.84
CA PRO A 120 16.64 4.30 -9.65
C PRO A 120 16.60 3.82 -11.11
N ASP A 121 17.73 3.38 -11.66
CA ASP A 121 17.86 2.97 -13.07
C ASP A 121 17.22 1.59 -13.30
N GLU A 122 17.18 0.73 -12.26
CA GLU A 122 16.52 -0.58 -12.28
C GLU A 122 14.99 -0.51 -12.12
N LEU A 123 14.48 0.60 -11.58
CA LEU A 123 13.06 0.72 -11.22
C LEU A 123 12.13 0.51 -12.43
N PRO A 124 12.35 1.12 -13.62
CA PRO A 124 11.48 0.89 -14.77
C PRO A 124 11.41 -0.58 -15.21
N SER A 125 12.54 -1.30 -15.17
CA SER A 125 12.60 -2.72 -15.53
C SER A 125 11.80 -3.58 -14.54
N ILE A 126 11.90 -3.27 -13.24
CA ILE A 126 11.12 -3.95 -12.19
C ILE A 126 9.62 -3.70 -12.37
N LEU A 127 9.21 -2.45 -12.60
CA LEU A 127 7.81 -2.10 -12.80
C LEU A 127 7.24 -2.76 -14.06
N CYS A 128 7.98 -2.75 -15.17
CA CYS A 128 7.58 -3.39 -16.41
C CYS A 128 7.37 -4.91 -16.21
N ALA A 129 8.34 -5.59 -15.60
CA ALA A 129 8.22 -7.02 -15.28
C ALA A 129 7.00 -7.29 -14.38
N TYR A 130 6.77 -6.46 -13.37
CA TYR A 130 5.61 -6.56 -12.49
C TYR A 130 4.29 -6.36 -13.24
N HIS A 131 4.21 -5.38 -14.14
CA HIS A 131 2.99 -5.11 -14.93
C HIS A 131 2.65 -6.26 -15.88
N CYS A 132 3.64 -7.03 -16.34
CA CYS A 132 3.46 -8.15 -17.26
C CYS A 132 3.39 -9.52 -16.55
N THR A 133 3.39 -9.56 -15.22
CA THR A 133 3.32 -10.81 -14.45
C THR A 133 1.92 -10.95 -13.81
N PRO A 134 1.24 -12.09 -13.98
CA PRO A 134 -0.01 -12.39 -13.28
C PRO A 134 0.08 -12.19 -11.76
N GLN A 135 -0.89 -11.49 -11.18
CA GLN A 135 -0.94 -11.29 -9.73
C GLN A 135 -1.80 -12.35 -9.05
N SER A 136 -1.32 -12.92 -7.93
CA SER A 136 -2.06 -13.97 -7.21
C SER A 136 -3.49 -13.59 -6.79
N THR A 137 -3.79 -12.30 -6.62
CA THR A 137 -5.13 -11.84 -6.22
C THR A 137 -6.11 -11.77 -7.38
N THR A 138 -5.64 -11.45 -8.59
CA THR A 138 -6.49 -11.23 -9.78
C THR A 138 -6.34 -12.34 -10.81
N GLN A 139 -5.31 -13.19 -10.69
CA GLN A 139 -4.83 -14.16 -11.69
C GLN A 139 -4.41 -13.56 -13.03
N GLU A 140 -4.59 -12.26 -13.23
CA GLU A 140 -4.24 -11.52 -14.44
C GLU A 140 -3.05 -10.56 -14.26
N PRO A 141 -2.29 -10.27 -15.33
CA PRO A 141 -1.27 -9.22 -15.32
C PRO A 141 -1.90 -7.83 -15.17
N PRO A 142 -1.30 -6.91 -14.37
CA PRO A 142 -1.79 -5.54 -14.26
C PRO A 142 -1.90 -4.80 -15.60
N TYR A 143 -1.01 -5.09 -16.55
CA TYR A 143 -1.03 -4.50 -17.88
C TYR A 143 -2.30 -4.87 -18.65
N ARG A 144 -2.68 -6.17 -18.67
CA ARG A 144 -3.88 -6.66 -19.36
C ARG A 144 -5.14 -6.06 -18.75
N LEU A 145 -5.26 -6.02 -17.42
CA LEU A 145 -6.40 -5.39 -16.74
C LEU A 145 -6.52 -3.87 -17.04
N THR A 146 -5.39 -3.19 -17.25
CA THR A 146 -5.36 -1.76 -17.54
C THR A 146 -5.71 -1.46 -19.00
N TYR A 147 -5.13 -2.20 -19.95
CA TYR A 147 -5.15 -1.85 -21.37
C TYR A 147 -5.98 -2.80 -22.24
N GLY A 148 -6.49 -3.90 -21.69
CA GLY A 148 -7.29 -4.90 -22.40
C GLY A 148 -6.48 -5.92 -23.20
N ALA A 149 -5.16 -5.79 -23.28
CA ALA A 149 -4.31 -6.69 -24.05
C ALA A 149 -2.95 -6.91 -23.37
N ASP A 150 -2.25 -7.99 -23.73
CA ASP A 150 -0.92 -8.30 -23.21
C ASP A 150 0.20 -7.50 -23.86
N ALA A 151 1.09 -6.95 -23.03
CA ALA A 151 2.28 -6.23 -23.50
C ALA A 151 3.24 -7.14 -24.27
N MET A 152 3.88 -6.61 -25.32
CA MET A 152 5.09 -7.21 -25.91
C MET A 152 6.27 -7.10 -24.96
N ILE A 153 6.69 -8.21 -24.36
CA ILE A 153 7.86 -8.24 -23.46
C ILE A 153 9.16 -8.59 -24.20
N PRO A 154 10.34 -8.14 -23.71
CA PRO A 154 11.61 -8.33 -24.41
C PRO A 154 11.96 -9.79 -24.75
N VAL A 155 11.62 -10.76 -23.89
CA VAL A 155 11.92 -12.18 -24.14
C VAL A 155 11.19 -12.71 -25.37
N GLU A 156 9.98 -12.24 -25.65
CA GLU A 156 9.23 -12.64 -26.84
C GLU A 156 9.82 -12.07 -28.14
N VAL A 157 10.55 -10.97 -28.02
CA VAL A 157 11.31 -10.39 -29.13
C VAL A 157 12.59 -11.17 -29.37
N GLY A 158 13.32 -11.51 -28.30
CA GLY A 158 14.57 -12.26 -28.37
C GLY A 158 14.39 -13.70 -28.86
N GLU A 159 13.41 -14.42 -28.30
CA GLU A 159 13.13 -15.83 -28.61
C GLU A 159 12.05 -16.01 -29.70
N THR A 160 11.72 -14.94 -30.43
CA THR A 160 10.66 -14.89 -31.47
C THR A 160 9.40 -15.68 -31.11
N SER A 161 8.52 -15.11 -30.29
CA SER A 161 7.29 -15.78 -29.85
C SER A 161 6.34 -16.12 -31.00
N HIS A 162 5.41 -17.06 -30.78
CA HIS A 162 4.42 -17.48 -31.78
C HIS A 162 3.64 -16.30 -32.37
N ARG A 163 3.21 -15.35 -31.53
CA ARG A 163 2.49 -14.15 -31.99
C ARG A 163 3.30 -13.24 -32.92
N ARG A 164 4.63 -13.35 -32.89
CA ARG A 164 5.53 -12.66 -33.83
C ARG A 164 5.80 -13.49 -35.08
N GLN A 165 5.98 -14.80 -34.94
CA GLN A 165 6.24 -15.70 -36.07
C GLN A 165 5.05 -15.74 -37.05
N VAL A 166 3.83 -15.76 -36.53
CA VAL A 166 2.58 -15.91 -37.30
C VAL A 166 1.83 -14.58 -37.42
N PHE A 167 2.52 -13.45 -37.25
CA PHE A 167 1.87 -12.15 -37.24
C PHE A 167 1.12 -11.88 -38.56
N ASN A 168 -0.18 -11.67 -38.45
CA ASN A 168 -1.02 -11.21 -39.54
C ASN A 168 -1.76 -9.94 -39.10
N SER A 169 -1.56 -8.86 -39.85
CA SER A 169 -2.12 -7.55 -39.46
C SER A 169 -3.64 -7.55 -39.34
N LYS A 170 -4.37 -8.19 -40.27
CA LYS A 170 -5.84 -8.22 -40.24
C LYS A 170 -6.35 -9.05 -39.06
N GLN A 171 -5.77 -10.22 -38.85
CA GLN A 171 -6.15 -11.10 -37.76
C GLN A 171 -5.83 -10.47 -36.39
N ASN A 172 -4.65 -9.87 -36.23
CA ASN A 172 -4.28 -9.17 -34.99
C ASN A 172 -5.24 -8.02 -34.67
N THR A 173 -5.72 -7.27 -35.66
CA THR A 173 -6.75 -6.24 -35.45
C THR A 173 -8.08 -6.84 -34.98
N GLN A 174 -8.49 -7.98 -35.54
CA GLN A 174 -9.70 -8.69 -35.12
C GLN A 174 -9.58 -9.24 -33.70
N GLU A 175 -8.45 -9.87 -33.37
CA GLU A 175 -8.15 -10.40 -32.04
C GLU A 175 -8.10 -9.28 -30.99
N LEU A 176 -7.47 -8.15 -31.31
CA LEU A 176 -7.44 -6.99 -30.41
C LEU A 176 -8.83 -6.40 -30.18
N ALA A 177 -9.68 -6.36 -31.20
CA ALA A 177 -11.07 -5.93 -31.04
C ALA A 177 -11.84 -6.89 -30.12
N ALA A 178 -11.66 -8.20 -30.31
CA ALA A 178 -12.27 -9.21 -29.44
C ALA A 178 -11.76 -9.13 -27.99
N ASP A 179 -10.46 -8.94 -27.78
CA ASP A 179 -9.87 -8.72 -26.44
C ASP A 179 -10.48 -7.49 -25.75
N LEU A 180 -10.73 -6.41 -26.50
CA LEU A 180 -11.38 -5.21 -25.98
C LEU A 180 -12.86 -5.42 -25.68
N ASP A 181 -13.58 -6.20 -26.50
CA ASP A 181 -14.97 -6.55 -26.25
C ASP A 181 -15.10 -7.42 -24.98
N LEU A 182 -14.10 -8.28 -24.72
CA LEU A 182 -14.08 -9.22 -23.59
C LEU A 182 -13.40 -8.68 -22.32
N VAL A 183 -12.91 -7.43 -22.34
CA VAL A 183 -12.10 -6.89 -21.25
C VAL A 183 -12.91 -6.77 -19.96
N ASP A 184 -14.21 -6.49 -20.06
CA ASP A 184 -15.06 -6.29 -18.90
C ASP A 184 -15.39 -7.64 -18.24
N GLU A 185 -15.63 -8.72 -19.00
CA GLU A 185 -15.75 -10.07 -18.43
C GLU A 185 -14.46 -10.51 -17.72
N LEU A 186 -13.29 -10.22 -18.31
CA LEU A 186 -12.00 -10.52 -17.70
C LEU A 186 -11.79 -9.73 -16.39
N ARG A 187 -12.29 -8.48 -16.33
CA ARG A 187 -12.25 -7.66 -15.11
C ARG A 187 -13.20 -8.19 -14.04
N ASP A 188 -14.39 -8.65 -14.42
CA ASP A 188 -15.34 -9.28 -13.51
C ASP A 188 -14.78 -10.56 -12.90
N GLU A 189 -14.13 -11.41 -13.70
CA GLU A 189 -13.45 -12.61 -13.21
C GLU A 189 -12.32 -12.27 -12.22
N ALA A 190 -11.49 -11.27 -12.57
CA ALA A 190 -10.44 -10.77 -11.69
C ALA A 190 -11.00 -10.24 -10.36
N GLN A 191 -12.16 -9.58 -10.38
CA GLN A 191 -12.85 -9.13 -9.17
C GLN A 191 -13.30 -10.31 -8.29
N ILE A 192 -13.91 -11.35 -8.88
CA ILE A 192 -14.33 -12.56 -8.17
C ILE A 192 -13.12 -13.23 -7.49
N HIS A 193 -12.00 -13.35 -8.20
CA HIS A 193 -10.76 -13.89 -7.65
C HIS A 193 -10.21 -13.05 -6.49
N GLU A 194 -10.26 -11.72 -6.62
CA GLU A 194 -9.82 -10.81 -5.57
C GLU A 194 -10.67 -10.95 -4.30
N GLU A 195 -12.00 -10.98 -4.46
CA GLU A 195 -12.94 -11.15 -3.36
C GLU A 195 -12.74 -12.49 -2.66
N ALA A 196 -12.57 -13.57 -3.42
CA ALA A 196 -12.26 -14.89 -2.86
C ALA A 196 -10.94 -14.87 -2.07
N CYS A 197 -9.90 -14.17 -2.57
CA CYS A 197 -8.65 -13.98 -1.84
C CYS A 197 -8.84 -13.20 -0.54
N LYS A 198 -9.61 -12.10 -0.55
CA LYS A 198 -9.94 -11.31 0.64
C LYS A 198 -10.70 -12.13 1.69
N LEU A 199 -11.67 -12.94 1.26
CA LEU A 199 -12.43 -13.83 2.14
C LEU A 199 -11.53 -14.91 2.77
N ARG A 200 -10.62 -15.52 2.00
CA ARG A 200 -9.66 -16.50 2.56
C ARG A 200 -8.71 -15.85 3.56
N ALA A 201 -8.20 -14.65 3.27
CA ALA A 201 -7.31 -13.92 4.16
C ALA A 201 -8.01 -13.51 5.46
N SER A 202 -9.23 -12.99 5.40
CA SER A 202 -10.02 -12.61 6.58
C SER A 202 -10.37 -13.82 7.44
N ARG A 203 -10.80 -14.95 6.84
CA ARG A 203 -11.02 -16.22 7.58
C ARG A 203 -9.76 -16.66 8.32
N ARG A 204 -8.60 -16.65 7.65
CA ARG A 204 -7.32 -17.04 8.28
C ARG A 204 -6.89 -16.07 9.39
N TYR A 205 -7.19 -14.79 9.26
CA TYR A 205 -6.94 -13.82 10.32
C TYR A 205 -7.85 -14.08 11.51
N ASN A 206 -9.16 -14.19 11.27
CA ASN A 206 -10.17 -14.38 12.31
C ASN A 206 -9.97 -15.67 13.10
N THR A 207 -9.49 -16.76 12.49
CA THR A 207 -9.17 -18.00 13.23
C THR A 207 -8.00 -17.86 14.20
N ARG A 208 -7.13 -16.85 14.02
CA ARG A 208 -5.96 -16.59 14.88
C ARG A 208 -6.21 -15.50 15.91
N VAL A 209 -7.21 -14.65 15.71
CA VAL A 209 -7.56 -13.60 16.66
C VAL A 209 -8.24 -14.25 17.86
N ARG A 210 -7.61 -14.14 19.03
CA ARG A 210 -8.27 -14.43 20.30
C ARG A 210 -8.98 -13.15 20.75
N PRO A 211 -10.32 -13.12 20.80
CA PRO A 211 -11.05 -11.96 21.32
C PRO A 211 -10.57 -11.67 22.74
N ARG A 212 -10.26 -10.40 23.01
CA ARG A 212 -9.99 -9.93 24.37
C ARG A 212 -11.08 -8.92 24.69
N SER A 213 -11.81 -9.17 25.76
CA SER A 213 -12.79 -8.26 26.32
C SER A 213 -12.29 -7.82 27.69
N PHE A 214 -12.33 -6.53 27.95
CA PHE A 214 -12.00 -5.94 29.25
C PHE A 214 -13.27 -5.37 29.86
N ARG A 215 -13.34 -5.30 31.18
CA ARG A 215 -14.43 -4.69 31.93
C ARG A 215 -13.96 -3.38 32.55
N VAL A 216 -14.90 -2.48 32.82
CA VAL A 216 -14.64 -1.27 33.60
C VAL A 216 -14.03 -1.67 34.95
N GLY A 217 -12.90 -1.04 35.30
CA GLY A 217 -12.11 -1.36 36.48
C GLY A 217 -10.90 -2.27 36.23
N ASP A 218 -10.83 -2.98 35.10
CA ASP A 218 -9.70 -3.85 34.79
C ASP A 218 -8.41 -3.05 34.63
N LEU A 219 -7.31 -3.58 35.17
CA LEU A 219 -5.98 -3.05 34.94
C LEU A 219 -5.38 -3.67 33.68
N VAL A 220 -4.89 -2.83 32.79
CA VAL A 220 -4.35 -3.22 31.49
C VAL A 220 -2.99 -2.58 31.23
N TRP A 221 -2.12 -3.33 30.56
CA TRP A 221 -1.00 -2.75 29.83
C TRP A 221 -1.48 -2.26 28.47
N ARG A 222 -0.87 -1.17 28.00
CA ARG A 222 -1.16 -0.52 26.74
C ARG A 222 0.07 -0.52 25.83
N LEU A 223 -0.10 -0.90 24.57
CA LEU A 223 0.99 -0.91 23.60
C LEU A 223 1.51 0.52 23.36
N LEU A 224 2.82 0.72 23.48
CA LEU A 224 3.49 1.98 23.18
C LEU A 224 3.86 2.02 21.70
N GLY A 225 3.26 2.94 20.95
CA GLY A 225 3.67 3.21 19.57
C GLY A 225 5.09 3.80 19.51
N GLU A 226 5.78 3.66 18.38
CA GLU A 226 7.16 4.14 18.17
C GLU A 226 7.38 5.59 18.60
N ALA A 227 6.39 6.47 18.37
CA ALA A 227 6.45 7.89 18.75
C ALA A 227 6.37 8.16 20.27
N ARG A 228 6.07 7.14 21.09
CA ARG A 228 5.89 7.25 22.55
C ARG A 228 6.89 6.39 23.33
N LYS A 229 7.82 5.74 22.65
CA LYS A 229 8.97 5.09 23.28
C LYS A 229 9.98 6.17 23.68
N ASP A 230 10.61 6.00 24.83
CA ASP A 230 11.69 6.90 25.21
C ASP A 230 12.85 6.73 24.23
N THR A 231 13.25 7.82 23.59
CA THR A 231 14.25 7.81 22.51
C THR A 231 15.65 7.44 23.02
N SER A 232 15.89 7.57 24.32
CA SER A 232 17.14 7.17 25.00
C SER A 232 17.40 5.67 24.95
N ASP A 233 16.35 4.85 25.07
CA ASP A 233 16.45 3.38 25.16
C ASP A 233 16.44 2.68 23.79
N GLY A 234 16.19 3.42 22.71
CA GLY A 234 16.20 2.90 21.34
C GLY A 234 15.39 1.62 21.16
N LYS A 235 16.01 0.54 20.65
CA LYS A 235 15.35 -0.76 20.44
C LYS A 235 15.01 -1.51 21.75
N LEU A 236 15.55 -1.08 22.89
CA LEU A 236 15.33 -1.70 24.20
C LEU A 236 14.20 -1.04 24.98
N ALA A 237 13.59 0.04 24.44
CA ALA A 237 12.47 0.70 25.09
C ALA A 237 11.30 -0.28 25.30
N PRO A 238 10.66 -0.25 26.48
CA PRO A 238 9.54 -1.13 26.79
C PRO A 238 8.43 -0.94 25.75
N THR A 239 7.94 -2.06 25.22
CA THR A 239 6.91 -2.06 24.17
C THR A 239 5.50 -1.84 24.74
N TRP A 240 5.33 -2.00 26.05
CA TRP A 240 4.08 -1.86 26.77
C TRP A 240 4.26 -0.86 27.91
N GLY A 241 3.30 0.06 28.07
CA GLY A 241 3.24 1.02 29.17
C GLY A 241 2.00 0.79 30.02
N GLY A 242 2.04 1.23 31.27
CA GLY A 242 0.95 1.03 32.23
C GLY A 242 1.52 0.78 33.63
N PRO A 243 0.68 0.32 34.57
CA PRO A 243 -0.75 -0.04 34.40
C PRO A 243 -1.67 1.16 34.12
N PHE A 244 -2.74 0.90 33.35
CA PHE A 244 -3.87 1.80 33.16
C PHE A 244 -5.16 1.10 33.60
N ARG A 245 -6.17 1.86 34.01
CA ARG A 245 -7.49 1.32 34.36
C ARG A 245 -8.49 1.58 33.23
N VAL A 246 -9.31 0.58 32.91
CA VAL A 246 -10.42 0.73 31.97
C VAL A 246 -11.56 1.50 32.63
N THR A 247 -12.00 2.59 32.01
CA THR A 247 -13.10 3.42 32.50
C THR A 247 -14.40 3.21 31.75
N GLU A 248 -14.33 2.82 30.47
CA GLU A 248 -15.50 2.64 29.60
C GLU A 248 -15.20 1.60 28.51
N ASP A 249 -16.16 0.70 28.25
CA ASP A 249 -16.21 -0.16 27.07
C ASP A 249 -17.17 0.47 26.05
N LEU A 250 -16.73 0.69 24.82
CA LEU A 250 -17.52 1.30 23.74
C LEU A 250 -18.25 0.27 22.87
N GLU A 251 -18.28 -1.01 23.27
CA GLU A 251 -18.98 -2.13 22.63
C GLU A 251 -18.57 -2.42 21.17
N ASN A 252 -17.53 -1.76 20.67
CA ASN A 252 -16.93 -1.95 19.35
C ASN A 252 -15.48 -2.46 19.44
N GLY A 253 -15.09 -2.98 20.62
CA GLY A 253 -13.74 -3.40 20.92
C GLY A 253 -12.75 -2.25 21.18
N ALA A 254 -13.24 -1.02 21.39
CA ALA A 254 -12.45 0.10 21.86
C ALA A 254 -12.80 0.49 23.30
N TYR A 255 -11.79 0.91 24.06
CA TYR A 255 -11.89 1.20 25.49
C TYR A 255 -11.36 2.59 25.82
N ARG A 256 -11.95 3.26 26.81
CA ARG A 256 -11.33 4.43 27.44
C ARG A 256 -10.51 4.01 28.65
N LEU A 257 -9.39 4.71 28.85
CA LEU A 257 -8.43 4.41 29.89
C LEU A 257 -8.16 5.63 30.77
N GLU A 258 -7.76 5.39 32.00
CA GLU A 258 -7.18 6.38 32.91
C GLU A 258 -5.85 5.89 33.49
N GLU A 259 -5.00 6.84 33.86
CA GLU A 259 -3.85 6.57 34.72
C GLU A 259 -4.32 6.20 36.14
N LEU A 260 -3.48 5.50 36.90
CA LEU A 260 -3.79 5.18 38.31
C LEU A 260 -3.95 6.43 39.19
N SER A 261 -3.44 7.57 38.75
CA SER A 261 -3.63 8.89 39.36
C SER A 261 -5.05 9.46 39.16
N GLY A 262 -5.90 8.80 38.37
CA GLY A 262 -7.24 9.28 37.98
C GLY A 262 -7.23 10.22 36.78
N LYS A 263 -6.07 10.44 36.14
CA LYS A 263 -5.99 11.28 34.94
C LYS A 263 -6.52 10.52 33.71
N PRO A 264 -7.54 11.04 33.00
CA PRO A 264 -8.09 10.37 31.83
C PRO A 264 -7.10 10.40 30.65
N ILE A 265 -7.06 9.31 29.89
CA ILE A 265 -6.35 9.25 28.62
C ILE A 265 -7.32 9.69 27.52
N PRO A 266 -7.04 10.78 26.78
CA PRO A 266 -8.01 11.42 25.90
C PRO A 266 -8.38 10.63 24.63
N ARG A 267 -7.73 9.49 24.37
CA ARG A 267 -8.00 8.65 23.18
C ARG A 267 -8.56 7.30 23.58
N THR A 268 -9.37 6.74 22.70
CA THR A 268 -9.87 5.36 22.81
C THR A 268 -8.82 4.37 22.32
N TRP A 269 -8.89 3.14 22.83
CA TRP A 269 -7.87 2.11 22.58
C TRP A 269 -8.51 0.80 22.19
N ASN A 270 -8.14 0.28 21.03
CA ASN A 270 -8.62 -1.03 20.58
C ASN A 270 -8.08 -2.16 21.48
N ALA A 271 -8.90 -3.18 21.73
CA ALA A 271 -8.57 -4.37 22.50
C ALA A 271 -7.25 -5.05 22.09
N THR A 272 -6.90 -4.97 20.80
CA THR A 272 -5.65 -5.52 20.25
C THR A 272 -4.39 -4.82 20.77
N HIS A 273 -4.51 -3.57 21.22
CA HIS A 273 -3.42 -2.79 21.83
C HIS A 273 -3.40 -2.88 23.35
N LEU A 274 -4.23 -3.75 23.95
CA LEU A 274 -4.35 -3.93 25.39
C LEU A 274 -4.07 -5.38 25.79
N LYS A 275 -3.54 -5.58 27.00
CA LYS A 275 -3.42 -6.89 27.66
C LYS A 275 -3.68 -6.72 29.15
N PHE A 276 -4.22 -7.74 29.81
CA PHE A 276 -4.39 -7.71 31.27
C PHE A 276 -3.06 -7.43 31.97
N TYR A 277 -3.11 -6.63 33.03
CA TYR A 277 -1.92 -6.26 33.80
C TYR A 277 -1.35 -7.46 34.57
N PHE A 278 -2.25 -8.22 35.21
CA PHE A 278 -1.96 -9.50 35.84
C PHE A 278 -2.44 -10.60 34.88
N SER A 279 -1.52 -11.38 34.30
CA SER A 279 -1.83 -12.60 33.54
C SER A 279 -1.15 -13.79 34.15
#